data_AF-A0A7V8IXH6-F1
#
_entry.id   AF-A0A7V8IXH6-F1
#
_cell.length_a   1.000
_cell.length_b   1.000
_cell.length_c   1.000
_cell.angle_alpha   90.00
_cell.angle_beta   90.00
_cell.angle_gamma   90.00
#
_symmetry.space_group_name_H-M   'P 1'
#
loop_
_entity.id
_entity.type
_entity.pdbx_description
1 polymer ?
#
loop_
_entity_poly.entity_id
_entity_poly.type
_entity_poly.pdbx_seq_one_letter_code
_entity_poly.pdbx_strand_id
1 'polypeptide(L)'
;MRAGAFAEPRVIELLNRRFVPFYFNTGGPGLGRDEAAEAFVKGKVKNKWAHFAAFKPDGTYLEESEIYADKDGAFEFLLALLRDNPGFNTMTPEEEKAVAGEPVVAARIHEALGDYEKAAAAWEKAGAKREARLGLARIARFRKDWEAQEKAVKGLEVDADVVMENGYRRIAQKKYAGALESLEAAIAKYPESPRLAEMRFYAGVSCWFLEKRDRANFHWCWVVENLPDDHLARRCYIAAAAEGMPYANPELDGYALDSQMGSIEVIKEAYQEALKDYRKVREQK
;
A
#
# COMPACT_ATOMS: atom_id res chain seq x y z
N MET A 1 -0.61 -1.32 13.13
CA MET A 1 -1.36 -0.72 12.01
C MET A 1 -0.83 -1.06 10.62
N ARG A 2 0.47 -1.32 10.39
CA ARG A 2 1.06 -1.32 9.02
C ARG A 2 0.84 -2.58 8.17
N ALA A 3 -0.26 -3.31 8.33
CA ALA A 3 -0.60 -4.46 7.50
C ALA A 3 -1.85 -4.16 6.65
N GLY A 4 -2.05 -4.90 5.55
CA GLY A 4 -3.24 -4.74 4.70
C GLY A 4 -3.26 -3.40 3.97
N ALA A 5 -4.40 -2.71 4.04
CA ALA A 5 -4.63 -1.43 3.35
C ALA A 5 -3.69 -0.29 3.80
N PHE A 6 -3.17 -0.33 5.04
CA PHE A 6 -2.23 0.68 5.55
C PHE A 6 -0.81 0.58 4.98
N ALA A 7 -0.55 -0.37 4.09
CA ALA A 7 0.66 -0.43 3.29
C ALA A 7 0.46 0.21 1.90
N GLU A 8 -0.74 0.66 1.55
CA GLU A 8 -1.00 1.36 0.30
C GLU A 8 -0.71 2.86 0.46
N PRO A 9 0.18 3.45 -0.37
CA PRO A 9 0.53 4.86 -0.28
C PRO A 9 -0.66 5.81 -0.30
N ARG A 10 -1.68 5.57 -1.12
CA ARG A 10 -2.90 6.41 -1.16
C ARG A 10 -3.62 6.49 0.17
N VAL A 11 -3.75 5.35 0.85
CA VAL A 11 -4.37 5.27 2.18
C VAL A 11 -3.52 6.02 3.20
N ILE A 12 -2.20 5.80 3.20
CA ILE A 12 -1.27 6.48 4.12
C ILE A 12 -1.31 8.01 3.92
N GLU A 13 -1.24 8.47 2.67
CA GLU A 13 -1.25 9.90 2.34
C GLU A 13 -2.55 10.58 2.72
N LEU A 14 -3.70 9.94 2.44
CA LEU A 14 -5.00 10.46 2.82
C LEU A 14 -5.16 10.52 4.34
N LEU A 15 -4.77 9.45 5.04
CA LEU A 15 -4.80 9.41 6.51
C LEU A 15 -3.95 10.54 7.10
N ASN A 16 -2.70 10.68 6.68
CA ASN A 16 -1.81 11.72 7.18
C ASN A 16 -2.30 13.14 6.89
N ARG A 17 -3.17 13.31 5.89
CA ARG A 17 -3.66 14.63 5.45
C ARG A 17 -4.99 15.04 6.06
N ARG A 18 -5.89 14.09 6.36
CA ARG A 18 -7.27 14.38 6.77
C ARG A 18 -7.74 13.64 8.03
N PHE A 19 -6.97 12.69 8.53
CA PHE A 19 -7.38 11.83 9.64
C PHE A 19 -6.33 11.77 10.75
N VAL A 20 -6.77 11.36 11.93
CA VAL A 20 -5.89 11.02 13.05
C VAL A 20 -6.11 9.54 13.37
N PRO A 21 -5.29 8.63 12.83
CA PRO A 21 -5.48 7.20 13.04
C PRO A 21 -4.95 6.79 14.42
N PHE A 22 -5.73 5.97 15.13
CA PHE A 22 -5.27 5.25 16.31
C PHE A 22 -5.76 3.80 16.23
N TYR A 23 -5.01 2.88 16.83
CA TYR A 23 -5.30 1.46 16.75
C TYR A 23 -6.02 0.97 18.00
N PHE A 24 -7.13 0.28 17.82
CA PHE A 24 -7.82 -0.40 18.90
C PHE A 24 -8.23 -1.82 18.46
N ASN A 25 -8.34 -2.73 19.42
CA ASN A 25 -8.82 -4.09 19.19
C ASN A 25 -9.92 -4.41 20.21
N THR A 26 -11.12 -4.71 19.71
CA THR A 26 -12.33 -5.05 20.49
C THR A 26 -12.54 -6.57 20.63
N GLY A 27 -11.79 -7.39 19.88
CA GLY A 27 -12.09 -8.80 19.62
C GLY A 27 -11.20 -9.85 20.32
N GLY A 28 -10.27 -9.49 21.21
CA GLY A 28 -9.49 -10.47 21.97
C GLY A 28 -8.19 -9.95 22.59
N PRO A 29 -7.42 -10.80 23.30
CA PRO A 29 -6.12 -10.46 23.85
C PRO A 29 -5.11 -10.27 22.71
N GLY A 30 -4.97 -9.02 22.24
CA GLY A 30 -4.01 -8.65 21.21
C GLY A 30 -2.91 -7.75 21.76
N LEU A 31 -1.68 -7.93 21.29
CA LEU A 31 -0.59 -6.98 21.49
C LEU A 31 -0.94 -5.65 20.80
N GLY A 32 -0.76 -4.53 21.51
CA GLY A 32 -0.97 -3.20 20.95
C GLY A 32 -2.33 -2.57 21.22
N ARG A 33 -3.09 -3.06 22.20
CA ARG A 33 -4.32 -2.37 22.64
C ARG A 33 -3.94 -1.01 23.22
N ASP A 34 -4.30 0.07 22.54
CA ASP A 34 -4.28 1.39 23.13
C ASP A 34 -5.49 1.48 24.08
N GLU A 35 -5.21 1.53 25.39
CA GLU A 35 -6.24 1.56 26.43
C GLU A 35 -7.14 2.79 26.31
N ALA A 36 -6.58 3.94 25.89
CA ALA A 36 -7.34 5.17 25.71
C ALA A 36 -8.25 5.04 24.48
N ALA A 37 -7.75 4.47 23.39
CA ALA A 37 -8.56 4.18 22.21
C ALA A 37 -9.69 3.17 22.51
N GLU A 38 -9.39 2.11 23.26
CA GLU A 38 -10.40 1.13 23.70
C GLU A 38 -11.48 1.81 24.55
N ALA A 39 -11.07 2.56 25.58
CA ALA A 39 -11.99 3.29 26.44
C ALA A 39 -12.86 4.27 25.63
N PHE A 40 -12.27 4.92 24.62
CA PHE A 40 -12.97 5.83 23.74
C PHE A 40 -14.03 5.14 22.87
N VAL A 41 -13.78 3.94 22.35
CA VAL A 41 -14.74 3.21 21.48
C VAL A 41 -15.76 2.37 22.25
N LYS A 42 -15.49 2.05 23.53
CA LYS A 42 -16.33 1.17 24.35
C LYS A 42 -17.77 1.67 24.42
N GLY A 43 -18.71 0.85 23.94
CA GLY A 43 -20.15 1.16 23.91
C GLY A 43 -20.59 2.09 22.78
N LYS A 44 -19.65 2.63 21.97
CA LYS A 44 -19.97 3.48 20.80
C LYS A 44 -20.13 2.70 19.51
N VAL A 45 -19.43 1.57 19.39
CA VAL A 45 -19.53 0.65 18.27
C VAL A 45 -20.08 -0.69 18.76
N LYS A 46 -20.88 -1.36 17.93
CA LYS A 46 -21.22 -2.76 18.20
C LYS A 46 -19.91 -3.55 18.19
N ASN A 47 -19.76 -4.54 19.07
CA ASN A 47 -18.57 -5.40 19.06
C ASN A 47 -18.60 -6.29 17.80
N LYS A 48 -18.18 -5.69 16.69
CA LYS A 48 -18.05 -6.26 15.37
C LYS A 48 -16.60 -6.09 14.95
N TRP A 49 -16.13 -6.99 14.10
CA TRP A 49 -14.76 -7.04 13.59
C TRP A 49 -14.45 -5.93 12.56
N ALA A 50 -14.98 -4.72 12.72
CA ALA A 50 -14.76 -3.62 11.78
C ALA A 50 -13.26 -3.35 11.58
N HIS A 51 -12.82 -3.21 10.33
CA HIS A 51 -11.43 -2.90 10.04
C HIS A 51 -11.11 -1.44 10.34
N PHE A 52 -12.05 -0.54 10.03
CA PHE A 52 -12.02 0.87 10.38
C PHE A 52 -13.33 1.28 11.05
N ALA A 53 -13.24 2.17 12.05
CA ALA A 53 -14.37 2.92 12.56
C ALA A 53 -13.98 4.39 12.61
N ALA A 54 -14.82 5.25 12.05
CA ALA A 54 -14.60 6.68 11.98
C ALA A 54 -15.45 7.42 13.01
N PHE A 55 -14.87 8.47 13.58
CA PHE A 55 -15.51 9.31 14.57
C PHE A 55 -15.23 10.78 14.25
N LYS A 56 -16.15 11.67 14.60
CA LYS A 56 -15.92 13.11 14.64
C LYS A 56 -14.93 13.46 15.78
N PRO A 57 -14.33 14.67 15.77
CA PRO A 57 -13.44 15.12 16.85
C PRO A 57 -14.09 15.12 18.24
N ASP A 58 -15.41 15.30 18.33
CA ASP A 58 -16.17 15.22 19.59
C ASP A 58 -16.46 13.78 20.05
N GLY A 59 -16.03 12.79 19.26
CA GLY A 59 -16.22 11.37 19.52
C GLY A 59 -17.55 10.79 19.06
N THR A 60 -18.35 11.55 18.30
CA THR A 60 -19.55 11.04 17.65
C THR A 60 -19.17 10.03 16.58
N TYR A 61 -19.76 8.83 16.62
CA TYR A 61 -19.58 7.79 15.61
C TYR A 61 -20.11 8.24 14.24
N LEU A 62 -19.36 7.93 13.18
CA LEU A 62 -19.75 8.19 11.79
C LEU A 62 -20.13 6.88 11.10
N GLU A 63 -19.13 6.05 10.81
CA GLU A 63 -19.30 4.84 10.00
C GLU A 63 -18.20 3.81 10.32
N GLU A 64 -18.44 2.56 9.93
CA GLU A 64 -17.50 1.44 10.01
C GLU A 64 -17.28 0.85 8.62
N SER A 65 -16.06 0.44 8.31
CA SER A 65 -15.78 -0.26 7.05
C SER A 65 -16.18 -1.73 7.14
N GLU A 66 -16.15 -2.39 5.98
CA GLU A 66 -16.14 -3.85 5.94
C GLU A 66 -14.87 -4.42 6.60
N ILE A 67 -15.02 -5.60 7.21
CA ILE A 67 -13.98 -6.27 8.01
C ILE A 67 -12.80 -6.78 7.15
N TYR A 68 -13.04 -6.94 5.85
CA TYR A 68 -12.07 -7.42 4.85
C TYR A 68 -11.90 -6.44 3.69
N ALA A 69 -12.16 -5.14 3.93
CA ALA A 69 -11.91 -4.12 2.92
C ALA A 69 -10.46 -4.22 2.41
N ASP A 70 -10.29 -4.39 1.10
CA ASP A 70 -8.98 -4.35 0.49
C ASP A 70 -8.43 -2.91 0.46
N LYS A 71 -7.27 -2.72 -0.15
CA LYS A 71 -6.64 -1.39 -0.22
C LYS A 71 -7.49 -0.34 -0.96
N ASP A 72 -8.25 -0.75 -1.98
CA ASP A 72 -9.10 0.15 -2.75
C ASP A 72 -10.38 0.45 -1.96
N GLY A 73 -11.00 -0.58 -1.37
CA GLY A 73 -12.17 -0.41 -0.50
C GLY A 73 -11.88 0.45 0.73
N ALA A 74 -10.71 0.31 1.33
CA ALA A 74 -10.26 1.17 2.43
C ALA A 74 -10.11 2.63 1.99
N PHE A 75 -9.51 2.87 0.82
CA PHE A 75 -9.35 4.21 0.28
C PHE A 75 -10.70 4.86 -0.05
N GLU A 76 -11.59 4.12 -0.72
CA GLU A 76 -12.95 4.60 -1.06
C GLU A 76 -13.80 4.87 0.19
N PHE A 77 -13.69 4.04 1.23
CA PHE A 77 -14.33 4.30 2.53
C PHE A 77 -13.90 5.65 3.12
N LEU A 78 -12.59 5.94 3.13
CA LEU A 78 -12.07 7.22 3.62
C LEU A 78 -12.53 8.40 2.77
N LEU A 79 -12.59 8.26 1.44
CA LEU A 79 -13.10 9.30 0.56
C LEU A 79 -14.60 9.54 0.76
N ALA A 80 -15.39 8.48 0.94
CA ALA A 80 -16.83 8.58 1.22
C ALA A 80 -17.08 9.38 2.51
N LEU A 81 -16.32 9.11 3.58
CA LEU A 81 -16.41 9.86 4.83
C LEU A 81 -16.19 11.38 4.63
N LEU A 82 -15.20 11.76 3.82
CA LEU A 82 -14.91 13.17 3.52
C LEU A 82 -15.97 13.83 2.65
N ARG A 83 -16.54 13.09 1.70
CA ARG A 83 -17.64 13.57 0.86
C ARG A 83 -18.91 13.82 1.68
N ASP A 84 -19.22 12.91 2.59
CA ASP A 84 -20.43 12.95 3.41
C ASP A 84 -20.28 13.91 4.59
N ASN A 85 -19.05 14.29 4.92
CA ASN A 85 -18.71 15.28 5.95
C ASN A 85 -17.78 16.37 5.39
N PRO A 86 -18.25 17.23 4.47
CA PRO A 86 -17.40 18.15 3.72
C PRO A 86 -16.65 19.17 4.60
N GLY A 87 -17.14 19.45 5.81
CA GLY A 87 -16.45 20.29 6.79
C GLY A 87 -15.10 19.73 7.26
N PHE A 88 -14.84 18.43 7.09
CA PHE A 88 -13.55 17.80 7.38
C PHE A 88 -12.62 17.70 6.16
N ASN A 89 -13.10 18.11 4.98
CA ASN A 89 -12.31 18.08 3.74
C ASN A 89 -11.98 19.48 3.21
N THR A 90 -12.12 20.51 4.04
CA THR A 90 -11.68 21.85 3.69
C THR A 90 -10.16 21.90 3.60
N MET A 91 -9.65 22.61 2.60
CA MET A 91 -8.22 22.90 2.54
C MET A 91 -7.88 23.88 3.68
N THR A 92 -6.71 23.69 4.27
CA THR A 92 -6.13 24.71 5.14
C THR A 92 -5.68 25.92 4.31
N PRO A 93 -5.58 27.13 4.90
CA PRO A 93 -5.05 28.30 4.18
C PRO A 93 -3.67 28.05 3.54
N GLU A 94 -2.83 27.23 4.19
CA GLU A 94 -1.53 26.81 3.68
C GLU A 94 -1.67 25.91 2.44
N GLU A 95 -2.61 24.96 2.45
CA GLU A 95 -2.91 24.12 1.29
C GLU A 95 -3.48 24.94 0.14
N GLU A 96 -4.42 25.85 0.40
CA GLU A 96 -5.00 26.72 -0.63
C GLU A 96 -3.91 27.56 -1.33
N LYS A 97 -3.02 28.17 -0.53
CA LYS A 97 -1.87 28.93 -1.04
C LYS A 97 -0.94 28.05 -1.87
N ALA A 98 -0.65 26.84 -1.39
CA ALA A 98 0.26 25.92 -2.09
C ALA A 98 -0.33 25.42 -3.42
N VAL A 99 -1.62 25.07 -3.44
CA VAL A 99 -2.36 24.66 -4.65
C VAL A 99 -2.38 25.79 -5.69
N ALA A 100 -2.52 27.05 -5.24
CA ALA A 100 -2.52 28.20 -6.14
C ALA A 100 -1.13 28.50 -6.74
N GLY A 101 -0.06 28.29 -5.97
CA GLY A 101 1.30 28.69 -6.34
C GLY A 101 2.10 27.64 -7.11
N GLU A 102 1.91 26.36 -6.81
CA GLU A 102 2.83 25.30 -7.25
C GLU A 102 2.09 24.09 -7.85
N PRO A 103 2.12 23.90 -9.19
CA PRO A 103 1.38 22.82 -9.85
C PRO A 103 1.70 21.41 -9.35
N VAL A 104 2.96 21.15 -8.97
CA VAL A 104 3.40 19.86 -8.42
C VAL A 104 2.75 19.61 -7.05
N VAL A 105 2.71 20.62 -6.19
CA VAL A 105 2.10 20.51 -4.86
C VAL A 105 0.58 20.36 -5.00
N ALA A 106 -0.04 21.15 -5.88
CA ALA A 106 -1.45 21.00 -6.22
C ALA A 106 -1.79 19.58 -6.65
N ALA A 107 -0.97 19.01 -7.55
CA ALA A 107 -1.20 17.67 -8.07
C ALA A 107 -1.10 16.59 -6.98
N ARG A 108 -0.09 16.65 -6.11
CA ARG A 108 0.06 15.72 -4.98
C ARG A 108 -1.08 15.82 -3.97
N ILE A 109 -1.56 17.04 -3.67
CA ILE A 109 -2.71 17.24 -2.77
C ILE A 109 -3.95 16.60 -3.38
N HIS A 110 -4.25 16.88 -4.65
CA HIS A 110 -5.42 16.31 -5.32
C HIS A 110 -5.30 14.79 -5.49
N GLU A 111 -4.10 14.25 -5.74
CA GLU A 111 -3.84 12.80 -5.81
C GLU A 111 -4.18 12.12 -4.47
N ALA A 112 -3.68 12.67 -3.35
CA ALA A 112 -3.98 12.16 -2.01
C ALA A 112 -5.48 12.21 -1.66
N LEU A 113 -6.19 13.21 -2.20
CA LEU A 113 -7.65 13.39 -2.01
C LEU A 113 -8.49 12.58 -3.01
N GLY A 114 -7.88 11.76 -3.86
CA GLY A 114 -8.58 10.98 -4.89
C GLY A 114 -9.18 11.82 -6.03
N ASP A 115 -8.92 13.13 -6.08
CA ASP A 115 -9.38 14.02 -7.13
C ASP A 115 -8.44 13.93 -8.34
N TYR A 116 -8.47 12.76 -8.99
CA TYR A 116 -7.52 12.42 -10.05
C TYR A 116 -7.65 13.30 -11.29
N GLU A 117 -8.82 13.91 -11.54
CA GLU A 117 -8.99 14.86 -12.64
C GLU A 117 -8.22 16.14 -12.39
N LYS A 118 -8.39 16.76 -11.20
CA LYS A 118 -7.62 17.95 -10.83
C LYS A 118 -6.14 17.64 -10.68
N ALA A 119 -5.80 16.46 -10.14
CA ALA A 119 -4.42 16.03 -10.02
C ALA A 119 -3.74 15.90 -11.39
N ALA A 120 -4.41 15.27 -12.36
CA ALA A 120 -3.89 15.14 -13.72
C ALA A 120 -3.70 16.51 -14.39
N ALA A 121 -4.70 17.39 -14.31
CA ALA A 121 -4.59 18.75 -14.86
C ALA A 121 -3.44 19.54 -14.23
N ALA A 122 -3.22 19.39 -12.92
CA ALA A 122 -2.11 20.03 -12.22
C ALA A 122 -0.75 19.45 -12.62
N TRP A 123 -0.64 18.12 -12.82
CA TRP A 123 0.57 17.50 -13.37
C TRP A 123 0.86 17.94 -14.80
N GLU A 124 -0.16 18.04 -15.66
CA GLU A 124 0.00 18.57 -17.01
C GLU A 124 0.50 20.02 -17.01
N LYS A 125 -0.05 20.85 -16.11
CA LYS A 125 0.41 22.24 -15.89
C LYS A 125 1.86 22.30 -15.38
N ALA A 126 2.32 21.30 -14.61
CA ALA A 126 3.73 21.20 -14.20
C ALA A 126 4.69 20.92 -15.37
N GLY A 127 4.16 20.54 -16.53
CA GLY A 127 4.89 20.32 -17.78
C GLY A 127 5.52 18.94 -17.89
N ALA A 128 6.34 18.74 -18.93
CA ALA A 128 6.94 17.44 -19.26
C ALA A 128 8.10 16.99 -18.34
N LYS A 129 8.19 17.52 -17.12
CA LYS A 129 9.23 17.16 -16.14
C LYS A 129 9.04 15.70 -15.72
N ARG A 130 10.15 15.03 -15.37
CA ARG A 130 10.15 13.62 -14.92
C ARG A 130 9.10 13.36 -13.82
N GLU A 131 9.06 14.22 -12.82
CA GLU A 131 8.12 14.08 -11.69
C GLU A 131 6.65 14.12 -12.14
N ALA A 132 6.29 15.08 -12.98
CA ALA A 132 4.93 15.22 -13.49
C ALA A 132 4.51 13.99 -14.32
N ARG A 133 5.43 13.48 -15.12
CA ARG A 133 5.22 12.26 -15.90
C ARG A 133 5.01 11.03 -15.01
N LEU A 134 5.76 10.89 -13.91
CA LEU A 134 5.51 9.85 -12.92
C LEU A 134 4.20 10.05 -12.16
N GLY A 135 3.80 11.28 -11.89
CA GLY A 135 2.49 11.59 -11.32
C GLY A 135 1.34 11.14 -12.21
N LEU A 136 1.41 11.44 -13.50
CA LEU A 136 0.45 10.97 -14.50
C LEU A 136 0.45 9.43 -14.60
N ALA A 137 1.62 8.79 -14.53
CA ALA A 137 1.71 7.33 -14.52
C ALA A 137 1.01 6.70 -13.31
N ARG A 138 1.19 7.26 -12.11
CA ARG A 138 0.50 6.79 -10.89
C ARG A 138 -1.02 6.94 -10.99
N ILE A 139 -1.51 8.09 -11.46
CA ILE A 139 -2.94 8.32 -11.67
C ILE A 139 -3.50 7.29 -12.67
N ALA A 140 -2.82 7.09 -13.79
CA ALA A 140 -3.21 6.11 -14.80
C ALA A 140 -3.23 4.68 -14.22
N ARG A 141 -2.21 4.30 -13.43
CA ARG A 141 -2.19 3.02 -12.69
C ARG A 141 -3.39 2.87 -11.76
N PHE A 142 -3.73 3.89 -10.96
CA PHE A 142 -4.88 3.84 -10.06
C PHE A 142 -6.21 3.70 -10.80
N ARG A 143 -6.32 4.31 -11.98
CA ARG A 143 -7.45 4.15 -12.89
C ARG A 143 -7.42 2.86 -13.71
N LYS A 144 -6.37 2.03 -13.55
CA LYS A 144 -6.09 0.83 -14.35
C LYS A 144 -5.98 1.11 -15.86
N ASP A 145 -5.63 2.34 -16.23
CA ASP A 145 -5.35 2.78 -17.60
C ASP A 145 -3.88 2.53 -17.94
N TRP A 146 -3.57 1.29 -18.31
CA TRP A 146 -2.19 0.85 -18.57
C TRP A 146 -1.57 1.47 -19.83
N GLU A 147 -2.38 1.92 -20.77
CA GLU A 147 -1.90 2.60 -21.98
C GLU A 147 -1.44 4.02 -21.65
N ALA A 148 -2.26 4.78 -20.92
CA ALA A 148 -1.86 6.10 -20.44
C ALA A 148 -0.64 6.02 -19.50
N GLN A 149 -0.58 4.99 -18.65
CA GLN A 149 0.56 4.75 -17.77
C GLN A 149 1.85 4.54 -18.56
N GLU A 150 1.83 3.67 -19.58
CA GLU A 150 2.98 3.41 -20.44
C GLU A 150 3.43 4.69 -21.17
N LYS A 151 2.47 5.41 -21.75
CA LYS A 151 2.74 6.68 -22.43
C LYS A 151 3.40 7.69 -21.49
N ALA A 152 2.93 7.77 -20.24
CA ALA A 152 3.46 8.68 -19.24
C ALA A 152 4.93 8.39 -18.92
N VAL A 153 5.35 7.12 -18.79
CA VAL A 153 6.74 6.76 -18.48
C VAL A 153 7.65 6.61 -19.71
N LYS A 154 7.10 6.53 -20.93
CA LYS A 154 7.87 6.27 -22.17
C LYS A 154 8.98 7.29 -22.43
N GLY A 155 10.24 6.84 -22.48
CA GLY A 155 11.39 7.70 -22.76
C GLY A 155 11.86 8.53 -21.56
N LEU A 156 11.34 8.26 -20.36
CA LEU A 156 12.06 8.63 -19.13
C LEU A 156 13.32 7.78 -18.99
N GLU A 157 14.33 8.32 -18.32
CA GLU A 157 15.50 7.55 -17.89
C GLU A 157 15.05 6.39 -16.97
N VAL A 158 15.62 5.21 -17.19
CA VAL A 158 15.22 4.00 -16.44
C VAL A 158 15.94 3.96 -15.10
N ASP A 159 15.22 4.34 -14.05
CA ASP A 159 15.61 4.23 -12.64
C ASP A 159 14.62 3.39 -11.82
N ALA A 160 14.76 3.36 -10.51
CA ALA A 160 13.93 2.55 -9.62
C ALA A 160 12.42 2.90 -9.71
N ASP A 161 12.04 4.17 -9.87
CA ASP A 161 10.61 4.54 -9.97
C ASP A 161 10.04 4.05 -11.30
N VAL A 162 10.76 4.25 -12.41
CA VAL A 162 10.31 3.81 -13.74
C VAL A 162 10.25 2.28 -13.80
N VAL A 163 11.19 1.57 -13.17
CA VAL A 163 11.14 0.11 -13.07
C VAL A 163 9.94 -0.34 -12.24
N MET A 164 9.66 0.32 -11.10
CA MET A 164 8.48 0.01 -10.29
C MET A 164 7.18 0.20 -11.06
N GLU A 165 7.03 1.33 -11.74
CA GLU A 165 5.88 1.65 -12.58
C GLU A 165 5.67 0.60 -13.70
N ASN A 166 6.74 0.14 -14.34
CA ASN A 166 6.66 -0.95 -15.30
C ASN A 166 6.38 -2.32 -14.66
N GLY A 167 6.91 -2.56 -13.46
CA GLY A 167 6.66 -3.75 -12.67
C GLY A 167 5.18 -3.91 -12.33
N TYR A 168 4.54 -2.84 -11.85
CA TYR A 168 3.11 -2.78 -11.60
C TYR A 168 2.28 -3.19 -12.80
N ARG A 169 2.52 -2.55 -13.95
CA ARG A 169 1.82 -2.85 -15.20
C ARG A 169 2.02 -4.31 -15.63
N ARG A 170 3.25 -4.83 -15.56
CA ARG A 170 3.54 -6.22 -15.95
C ARG A 170 2.85 -7.23 -15.04
N ILE A 171 2.85 -6.99 -13.73
CA ILE A 171 2.15 -7.83 -12.75
C ILE A 171 0.65 -7.83 -13.03
N ALA A 172 0.04 -6.66 -13.26
CA ALA A 172 -1.38 -6.56 -13.63
C ALA A 172 -1.71 -7.28 -14.95
N GLN A 173 -0.76 -7.32 -15.89
CA GLN A 173 -0.86 -8.07 -17.14
C GLN A 173 -0.46 -9.55 -17.00
N LYS A 174 -0.24 -10.06 -15.78
CA LYS A 174 0.20 -11.44 -15.48
C LYS A 174 1.55 -11.82 -16.13
N LYS A 175 2.37 -10.84 -16.51
CA LYS A 175 3.72 -11.01 -17.09
C LYS A 175 4.78 -11.15 -16.00
N TYR A 176 4.61 -12.13 -15.12
CA TYR A 176 5.40 -12.26 -13.89
C TYR A 176 6.89 -12.49 -14.13
N ALA A 177 7.28 -13.26 -15.15
CA ALA A 177 8.69 -13.50 -15.47
C ALA A 177 9.45 -12.21 -15.83
N GLY A 178 8.86 -11.39 -16.72
CA GLY A 178 9.45 -10.11 -17.10
C GLY A 178 9.39 -9.04 -15.99
N ALA A 179 8.38 -9.10 -15.11
CA ALA A 179 8.36 -8.27 -13.91
C ALA A 179 9.51 -8.63 -12.97
N LEU A 180 9.67 -9.92 -12.67
CA LEU A 180 10.73 -10.45 -11.80
C LEU A 180 12.12 -10.08 -12.28
N GLU A 181 12.42 -10.33 -13.56
CA GLU A 181 13.72 -10.02 -14.16
C GLU A 181 14.09 -8.53 -13.99
N SER A 182 13.17 -7.63 -14.33
CA SER A 182 13.41 -6.20 -14.23
C SER A 182 13.52 -5.71 -12.78
N LEU A 183 12.69 -6.23 -11.87
CA LEU A 183 12.72 -5.86 -10.46
C LEU A 183 14.00 -6.33 -9.79
N GLU A 184 14.49 -7.54 -10.09
CA GLU A 184 15.74 -8.05 -9.52
C GLU A 184 16.97 -7.32 -10.05
N ALA A 185 16.98 -6.99 -11.34
CA ALA A 185 18.02 -6.14 -11.91
C ALA A 185 18.05 -4.76 -11.22
N ALA A 186 16.89 -4.16 -10.96
CA ALA A 186 16.80 -2.88 -10.27
C ALA A 186 17.18 -2.96 -8.78
N ILE A 187 16.82 -4.04 -8.08
CA ILE A 187 17.26 -4.30 -6.69
C ILE A 187 18.79 -4.33 -6.60
N ALA A 188 19.45 -5.00 -7.55
CA ALA A 188 20.91 -5.06 -7.59
C ALA A 188 21.54 -3.70 -7.95
N LYS A 189 20.91 -2.96 -8.87
CA LYS A 189 21.42 -1.68 -9.38
C LYS A 189 21.17 -0.50 -8.42
N TYR A 190 20.09 -0.52 -7.66
CA TYR A 190 19.62 0.58 -6.81
C TYR A 190 19.39 0.14 -5.35
N PRO A 191 20.43 -0.34 -4.65
CA PRO A 191 20.30 -0.88 -3.29
C PRO A 191 19.93 0.18 -2.24
N GLU A 192 20.13 1.46 -2.50
CA GLU A 192 19.77 2.56 -1.60
C GLU A 192 18.43 3.23 -1.99
N SER A 193 17.68 2.64 -2.92
CA SER A 193 16.42 3.24 -3.38
C SER A 193 15.37 3.26 -2.26
N PRO A 194 14.63 4.36 -2.08
CA PRO A 194 13.45 4.38 -1.22
C PRO A 194 12.37 3.37 -1.64
N ARG A 195 12.44 2.87 -2.88
CA ARG A 195 11.54 1.86 -3.44
C ARG A 195 12.01 0.42 -3.18
N LEU A 196 13.10 0.20 -2.44
CA LEU A 196 13.70 -1.12 -2.31
C LEU A 196 12.76 -2.15 -1.68
N ALA A 197 12.07 -1.80 -0.59
CA ALA A 197 11.07 -2.68 0.04
C ALA A 197 9.95 -3.03 -0.95
N GLU A 198 9.50 -2.06 -1.74
CA GLU A 198 8.47 -2.21 -2.76
C GLU A 198 8.93 -3.14 -3.90
N MET A 199 10.13 -2.91 -4.44
CA MET A 199 10.73 -3.77 -5.48
C MET A 199 10.86 -5.21 -4.99
N ARG A 200 11.38 -5.41 -3.78
CA ARG A 200 11.50 -6.74 -3.13
C ARG A 200 10.13 -7.39 -2.97
N PHE A 201 9.15 -6.65 -2.45
CA PHE A 201 7.80 -7.16 -2.25
C PHE A 201 7.22 -7.71 -3.56
N TYR A 202 7.23 -6.90 -4.63
CA TYR A 202 6.68 -7.30 -5.93
C TYR A 202 7.53 -8.31 -6.71
N ALA A 203 8.85 -8.38 -6.47
CA ALA A 203 9.67 -9.49 -6.94
C ALA A 203 9.23 -10.80 -6.27
N GLY A 204 8.98 -10.76 -4.95
CA GLY A 204 8.41 -11.89 -4.22
C GLY A 204 7.02 -12.31 -4.74
N VAL A 205 6.13 -11.33 -5.02
CA VAL A 205 4.85 -11.57 -5.69
C VAL A 205 5.05 -12.31 -7.02
N SER A 206 5.98 -11.84 -7.84
CA SER A 206 6.25 -12.44 -9.15
C SER A 206 6.81 -13.86 -9.01
N CYS A 207 7.72 -14.10 -8.06
CA CYS A 207 8.20 -15.45 -7.73
C CYS A 207 7.06 -16.38 -7.30
N TRP A 208 6.13 -15.87 -6.49
CA TRP A 208 4.99 -16.65 -6.00
C TRP A 208 4.09 -17.13 -7.15
N PHE A 209 3.73 -16.26 -8.10
CA PHE A 209 2.94 -16.68 -9.28
C PHE A 209 3.70 -17.57 -10.26
N LEU A 210 5.03 -17.59 -10.19
CA LEU A 210 5.88 -18.50 -10.96
C LEU A 210 6.19 -19.80 -10.19
N GLU A 211 5.51 -20.05 -9.07
CA GLU A 211 5.69 -21.23 -8.20
C GLU A 211 7.11 -21.36 -7.62
N LYS A 212 7.88 -20.26 -7.57
CA LYS A 212 9.22 -20.19 -6.98
C LYS A 212 9.15 -19.78 -5.51
N ARG A 213 8.56 -20.65 -4.66
CA ARG A 213 8.25 -20.36 -3.25
C ARG A 213 9.47 -19.92 -2.42
N ASP A 214 10.57 -20.66 -2.45
CA ASP A 214 11.82 -20.32 -1.73
C ASP A 214 12.32 -18.92 -2.10
N ARG A 215 12.19 -18.58 -3.39
CA ARG A 215 12.64 -17.30 -3.93
C ARG A 215 11.69 -16.15 -3.57
N ALA A 216 10.39 -16.43 -3.40
CA ALA A 216 9.45 -15.48 -2.86
C ALA A 216 9.76 -15.17 -1.40
N ASN A 217 9.97 -16.21 -0.59
CA ASN A 217 10.39 -16.10 0.82
C ASN A 217 11.70 -15.32 0.95
N PHE A 218 12.67 -15.58 0.07
CA PHE A 218 13.92 -14.84 0.07
C PHE A 218 13.72 -13.32 -0.02
N HIS A 219 12.84 -12.86 -0.92
CA HIS A 219 12.59 -11.43 -1.08
C HIS A 219 11.81 -10.83 0.08
N TRP A 220 10.78 -11.52 0.58
CA TRP A 220 9.95 -11.01 1.68
C TRP A 220 10.68 -11.02 3.03
N CYS A 221 11.36 -12.12 3.39
CA CYS A 221 12.16 -12.20 4.60
C CYS A 221 13.28 -11.14 4.61
N TRP A 222 13.86 -10.83 3.44
CA TRP A 222 14.85 -9.76 3.33
C TRP A 222 14.28 -8.42 3.80
N VAL A 223 13.07 -8.04 3.38
CA VAL A 223 12.44 -6.77 3.82
C VAL A 223 12.21 -6.78 5.33
N VAL A 224 11.72 -7.89 5.89
CA VAL A 224 11.44 -7.97 7.34
C VAL A 224 12.73 -7.83 8.16
N GLU A 225 13.81 -8.50 7.76
CA GLU A 225 15.06 -8.50 8.53
C GLU A 225 15.88 -7.20 8.34
N ASN A 226 15.79 -6.56 7.18
CA ASN A 226 16.67 -5.42 6.83
C ASN A 226 15.96 -4.06 6.87
N LEU A 227 14.63 -4.03 6.72
CA LEU A 227 13.82 -2.82 6.72
C LEU A 227 12.58 -2.99 7.63
N PRO A 228 12.74 -3.35 8.91
CA PRO A 228 11.61 -3.70 9.80
C PRO A 228 10.63 -2.54 10.02
N ASP A 229 11.09 -1.30 9.89
CA ASP A 229 10.27 -0.10 10.04
C ASP A 229 9.56 0.32 8.74
N ASP A 230 9.85 -0.32 7.61
CA ASP A 230 9.18 -0.01 6.35
C ASP A 230 7.69 -0.38 6.41
N HIS A 231 6.84 0.44 5.78
CA HIS A 231 5.40 0.20 5.69
C HIS A 231 5.03 -1.17 5.07
N LEU A 232 5.90 -1.76 4.25
CA LEU A 232 5.71 -3.08 3.66
C LEU A 232 6.25 -4.23 4.51
N ALA A 233 7.03 -3.97 5.57
CA ALA A 233 7.67 -5.03 6.36
C ALA A 233 6.63 -6.02 6.92
N ARG A 234 5.53 -5.52 7.49
CA ARG A 234 4.48 -6.39 8.01
C ARG A 234 3.74 -7.15 6.89
N ARG A 235 3.57 -6.54 5.71
CA ARG A 235 2.98 -7.24 4.55
C ARG A 235 3.89 -8.36 4.06
N CYS A 236 5.20 -8.13 4.03
CA CYS A 236 6.21 -9.13 3.71
C CYS A 236 6.24 -10.26 4.74
N TYR A 237 6.17 -9.94 6.04
CA TYR A 237 6.08 -10.93 7.11
C TYR A 237 4.91 -11.88 6.90
N ILE A 238 3.71 -11.34 6.64
CA ILE A 238 2.52 -12.17 6.44
C ILE A 238 2.63 -12.97 5.13
N ALA A 239 3.17 -12.38 4.05
CA ALA A 239 3.35 -13.10 2.79
C ALA A 239 4.34 -14.27 2.92
N ALA A 240 5.45 -14.09 3.66
CA ALA A 240 6.40 -15.15 3.98
C ALA A 240 5.80 -16.22 4.91
N ALA A 241 4.98 -15.82 5.87
CA ALA A 241 4.33 -16.72 6.82
C ALA A 241 3.21 -17.57 6.19
N ALA A 242 2.39 -16.99 5.33
CA ALA A 242 1.20 -17.66 4.84
C ALA A 242 1.46 -18.63 3.68
N GLU A 243 2.72 -18.73 3.21
CA GLU A 243 3.10 -19.36 1.92
C GLU A 243 2.21 -18.88 0.73
N GLY A 244 1.57 -17.72 0.90
CA GLY A 244 0.37 -17.30 0.17
C GLY A 244 0.21 -15.79 0.24
N MET A 245 -0.30 -15.19 -0.85
CA MET A 245 -0.72 -13.78 -0.86
C MET A 245 -1.84 -13.57 0.14
N PRO A 246 -1.65 -12.83 1.25
CA PRO A 246 -2.61 -12.84 2.36
C PRO A 246 -3.81 -11.91 2.17
N TYR A 247 -3.88 -11.20 1.05
CA TYR A 247 -4.97 -10.25 0.77
C TYR A 247 -5.44 -10.41 -0.66
N ALA A 248 -6.74 -10.22 -0.88
CA ALA A 248 -7.25 -9.95 -2.21
C ALA A 248 -6.46 -8.78 -2.78
N ASN A 249 -5.82 -8.99 -3.94
CA ASN A 249 -5.12 -7.93 -4.62
C ASN A 249 -5.92 -7.61 -5.89
N PRO A 250 -6.65 -6.49 -5.92
CA PRO A 250 -7.44 -6.09 -7.09
C PRO A 250 -6.57 -5.77 -8.32
N GLU A 251 -5.25 -5.66 -8.16
CA GLU A 251 -4.28 -5.59 -9.27
C GLU A 251 -3.99 -6.97 -9.89
N LEU A 252 -4.45 -8.06 -9.27
CA LEU A 252 -4.24 -9.45 -9.69
C LEU A 252 -5.53 -10.12 -10.13
N ASP A 253 -6.41 -9.37 -10.78
CA ASP A 253 -7.60 -9.90 -11.46
C ASP A 253 -8.50 -10.76 -10.55
N GLY A 254 -8.78 -10.26 -9.35
CA GLY A 254 -9.74 -10.89 -8.43
C GLY A 254 -9.21 -12.12 -7.69
N TYR A 255 -7.90 -12.27 -7.50
CA TYR A 255 -7.35 -13.28 -6.58
C TYR A 255 -8.05 -13.15 -5.21
N ALA A 256 -8.83 -14.17 -4.85
CA ALA A 256 -9.47 -14.31 -3.55
C ALA A 256 -8.63 -15.25 -2.68
N LEU A 257 -8.55 -14.96 -1.39
CA LEU A 257 -7.86 -15.81 -0.43
C LEU A 257 -8.64 -17.12 -0.25
N ASP A 258 -8.05 -18.25 -0.63
CA ASP A 258 -8.74 -19.56 -0.59
C ASP A 258 -8.79 -20.19 0.82
N SER A 259 -8.26 -19.52 1.84
CA SER A 259 -8.14 -20.08 3.19
C SER A 259 -8.32 -19.05 4.30
N GLN A 260 -8.98 -19.44 5.39
CA GLN A 260 -8.92 -18.72 6.66
C GLN A 260 -7.46 -18.62 7.09
N MET A 261 -6.96 -17.41 7.37
CA MET A 261 -5.67 -17.25 8.04
C MET A 261 -5.68 -18.05 9.35
N GLY A 262 -4.65 -18.88 9.56
CA GLY A 262 -4.45 -19.59 10.83
C GLY A 262 -4.28 -18.63 12.01
N SER A 263 -4.22 -19.17 13.24
CA SER A 263 -3.99 -18.35 14.43
C SER A 263 -2.67 -17.57 14.34
N ILE A 264 -2.49 -16.56 15.19
CA ILE A 264 -1.25 -15.77 15.25
C ILE A 264 -0.02 -16.67 15.48
N GLU A 265 -0.18 -17.75 16.25
CA GLU A 265 0.85 -18.75 16.53
C GLU A 265 1.23 -19.51 15.26
N VAL A 266 0.24 -19.98 14.48
CA VAL A 266 0.48 -20.64 13.19
C VAL A 266 1.24 -19.72 12.23
N ILE A 267 0.85 -18.45 12.16
CA ILE A 267 1.54 -17.46 11.32
C ILE A 267 2.99 -17.23 11.81
N LYS A 268 3.21 -17.19 13.12
CA LYS A 268 4.57 -17.06 13.68
C LYS A 268 5.44 -18.26 13.33
N GLU A 269 4.93 -19.47 13.53
CA GLU A 269 5.65 -20.71 13.25
C GLU A 269 6.02 -20.81 11.77
N ALA A 270 5.07 -20.55 10.88
CA ALA A 270 5.31 -20.59 9.44
C ALA A 270 6.32 -19.53 8.97
N TYR A 271 6.28 -18.31 9.55
CA TYR A 271 7.32 -17.31 9.30
C TYR A 271 8.70 -17.77 9.76
N GLN A 272 8.80 -18.41 10.94
CA GLN A 272 10.09 -18.94 11.42
C GLN A 272 10.66 -20.00 10.48
N GLU A 273 9.80 -20.81 9.85
CA GLU A 273 10.25 -21.77 8.84
C GLU A 273 10.77 -21.08 7.58
N ALA A 274 10.00 -20.15 7.01
CA ALA A 274 10.44 -19.35 5.86
C ALA A 274 11.76 -18.60 6.13
N LEU A 275 11.97 -18.16 7.38
CA LEU A 275 13.19 -17.49 7.80
C LEU A 275 14.41 -18.43 7.82
N LYS A 276 14.24 -19.72 8.15
CA LYS A 276 15.32 -20.71 8.06
C LYS A 276 15.76 -20.89 6.61
N ASP A 277 14.82 -21.02 5.68
CA ASP A 277 15.12 -21.14 4.25
C ASP A 277 15.85 -19.91 3.70
N TYR A 278 15.36 -18.72 4.06
CA TYR A 278 16.03 -17.46 3.71
C TYR A 278 17.48 -17.43 4.21
N ARG A 279 17.73 -17.80 5.47
CA ARG A 279 19.07 -17.79 6.07
C ARG A 279 20.00 -18.79 5.37
N LYS A 280 19.50 -19.99 5.06
CA LYS A 280 20.24 -21.00 4.31
C LYS A 280 20.66 -20.51 2.92
N VAL A 281 19.75 -19.86 2.18
CA VAL A 281 20.06 -19.29 0.85
C VAL A 281 21.05 -18.13 0.96
N ARG A 282 20.96 -17.32 2.02
CA ARG A 282 21.88 -16.20 2.25
C ARG A 282 23.31 -16.68 2.51
N GLU A 283 23.49 -17.78 3.23
CA GLU A 283 24.80 -18.34 3.57
C GLU A 283 25.53 -18.99 2.37
N GLN A 284 24.83 -19.25 1.26
CA GLN A 284 25.39 -19.85 0.05
C GLN A 284 25.92 -18.84 -0.98
N LYS A 285 25.81 -17.54 -0.71
CA LYS A 285 26.22 -16.44 -1.60
C LYS A 285 27.40 -15.68 -1.01
#